data_AF-A0A6N6VMP3-F1
#
_entry.id   AF-A0A6N6VMP3-F1
#
_cell.length_a   1.000
_cell.length_b   1.000
_cell.length_c   1.000
_cell.angle_alpha   90.00
_cell.angle_beta   90.00
_cell.angle_gamma   90.00
#
_symmetry.space_group_name_H-M   'P 1'
#
loop_
_entity.id
_entity.type
_entity.pdbx_description
1 polymer ?
#
loop_
_entity_poly.entity_id
_entity_poly.type
_entity_poly.pdbx_seq_one_letter_code
_entity_poly.pdbx_strand_id
1 'polypeptide(L)'
;MALYGHACANATQVGTAYVVGANKVKYYYEFPDKINAMGASFNTTVGGTALSGEASFTPDMPLATDFYEQLASIADGTGATPYLTGGAYTRWSRLAGAAPGQSSVTHVDLDTWQGQITTITVFNGSDPLPKLIHSDSATFVFNPGFVYAKDAGLYPLSYSGSNGGLRNYYAAYYITPDYYGNANQNGVYATDWSWGFTTLLSATYNNPWGLPITLSPVLQFSDGIQGRSPGPNTAGYSKGMKTATVGLNGTYQQWTGSLSYTNYFGGGWYNSLTDRDFAAVSLSYSF
;
A
#
# COMPACT_ATOMS: atom_id res chain seq x y z
N MET A 1 -9.80 26.31 25.27
CA MET A 1 -8.40 25.96 25.58
C MET A 1 -7.68 25.82 24.25
N ALA A 2 -6.94 26.85 23.86
CA ALA A 2 -6.23 26.88 22.59
C ALA A 2 -4.99 26.00 22.70
N LEU A 3 -4.99 24.85 22.02
CA LEU A 3 -3.76 24.13 21.74
C LEU A 3 -3.19 24.74 20.44
N TYR A 4 -1.98 25.30 20.50
CA TYR A 4 -1.14 25.69 19.36
C TYR A 4 -1.35 27.05 18.66
N GLY A 5 -1.71 28.12 19.37
CA GLY A 5 -1.32 29.50 18.99
C GLY A 5 -1.92 30.13 17.71
N HIS A 6 -2.74 29.40 16.94
CA HIS A 6 -3.48 29.95 15.79
C HIS A 6 -4.96 30.08 16.12
N ALA A 7 -5.59 31.18 15.67
CA ALA A 7 -7.02 31.38 15.82
C ALA A 7 -7.75 30.46 14.83
N CYS A 8 -8.67 29.62 15.33
CA CYS A 8 -9.53 28.80 14.51
C CYS A 8 -10.50 29.63 13.65
N ALA A 9 -10.68 29.24 12.40
CA ALA A 9 -11.63 29.73 11.43
C ALA A 9 -13.01 29.60 12.04
N ASN A 10 -13.69 30.72 12.12
CA ASN A 10 -15.06 30.76 12.59
C ASN A 10 -16.01 30.24 11.49
N ALA A 11 -17.25 29.94 11.90
CA ALA A 11 -18.27 29.42 10.99
C ALA A 11 -18.48 30.32 9.76
N THR A 12 -18.30 31.64 9.90
CA THR A 12 -18.41 32.61 8.80
C THR A 12 -17.29 32.45 7.78
N GLN A 13 -16.06 32.21 8.21
CA GLN A 13 -14.90 31.96 7.34
C GLN A 13 -15.07 30.66 6.55
N VAL A 14 -15.51 29.58 7.21
CA VAL A 14 -15.80 28.29 6.56
C VAL A 14 -16.96 28.43 5.56
N GLY A 15 -18.03 29.12 5.95
CA GLY A 15 -19.17 29.38 5.07
C GLY A 15 -18.78 30.21 3.83
N THR A 16 -17.92 31.22 4.01
CA THR A 16 -17.44 32.05 2.90
C THR A 16 -16.58 31.23 1.93
N ALA A 17 -15.65 30.41 2.44
CA ALA A 17 -14.84 29.51 1.61
C ALA A 17 -15.70 28.50 0.83
N TYR A 18 -16.76 27.99 1.46
CA TYR A 18 -17.71 27.08 0.82
C TYR A 18 -18.45 27.73 -0.35
N VAL A 19 -18.91 28.97 -0.17
CA VAL A 19 -19.58 29.78 -1.20
C VAL A 19 -18.64 30.14 -2.35
N VAL A 20 -17.39 30.48 -2.03
CA VAL A 20 -16.40 30.94 -3.03
C VAL A 20 -15.91 29.78 -3.91
N GLY A 21 -15.54 28.65 -3.31
CA GLY A 21 -14.85 27.55 -4.00
C GLY A 21 -15.51 26.17 -3.94
N ALA A 22 -16.00 25.74 -2.78
CA ALA A 22 -16.37 24.33 -2.57
C ALA A 22 -17.66 23.89 -3.27
N ASN A 23 -18.63 24.80 -3.43
CA ASN A 23 -19.89 24.53 -4.14
C ASN A 23 -19.74 24.37 -5.67
N LYS A 24 -18.53 24.53 -6.23
CA LYS A 24 -18.29 24.56 -7.67
C LYS A 24 -17.50 23.35 -8.18
N VAL A 25 -17.23 22.37 -7.31
CA VAL A 25 -16.45 21.17 -7.64
C VAL A 25 -17.27 20.22 -8.49
N LYS A 26 -16.67 19.75 -9.60
CA LYS A 26 -17.18 18.64 -10.40
C LYS A 26 -16.20 17.48 -10.32
N TYR A 27 -16.72 16.29 -10.10
CA TYR A 27 -15.95 15.06 -10.19
C TYR A 27 -15.96 14.55 -11.63
N TYR A 28 -14.82 14.06 -12.08
CA TYR A 28 -14.69 13.36 -13.35
C TYR A 28 -13.68 12.23 -13.17
N TYR A 29 -13.74 11.27 -14.07
CA TYR A 29 -12.76 10.21 -14.15
C TYR A 29 -11.85 10.48 -15.34
N GLU A 30 -10.56 10.29 -15.13
CA GLU A 30 -9.55 10.34 -16.18
C GLU A 30 -8.96 8.94 -16.34
N PHE A 31 -8.90 8.50 -17.60
CA PHE A 31 -8.33 7.22 -17.98
C PHE A 31 -7.20 7.52 -18.96
N PRO A 32 -5.95 7.67 -18.47
CA PRO A 32 -4.79 7.86 -19.33
C PRO A 32 -4.73 6.76 -20.40
N ASP A 33 -4.56 7.15 -21.65
CA ASP A 33 -4.42 6.24 -22.78
C ASP A 33 -2.94 6.03 -23.14
N LYS A 34 -2.66 5.05 -24.01
CA LYS A 34 -1.33 4.82 -24.63
C LYS A 34 -0.18 4.60 -23.64
N ILE A 35 -0.44 3.88 -22.55
CA ILE A 35 0.60 3.43 -21.61
C ILE A 35 1.40 2.31 -22.28
N ASN A 36 2.68 2.57 -22.56
CA ASN A 36 3.59 1.58 -23.14
C ASN A 36 4.38 0.89 -22.03
N ALA A 37 4.57 -0.42 -22.13
CA ALA A 37 5.43 -1.15 -21.21
C ALA A 37 6.27 -2.18 -21.98
N MET A 38 7.50 -2.37 -21.51
CA MET A 38 8.37 -3.46 -21.95
C MET A 38 8.72 -4.31 -20.74
N GLY A 39 8.72 -5.63 -20.91
CA GLY A 39 9.02 -6.56 -19.82
C GLY A 39 9.92 -7.69 -20.29
N ALA A 40 10.70 -8.21 -19.35
CA ALA A 40 11.49 -9.41 -19.53
C ALA A 40 11.29 -10.32 -18.33
N SER A 41 11.30 -11.62 -18.58
CA SER A 41 11.22 -12.63 -17.53
C SER A 41 12.16 -13.79 -17.80
N PHE A 42 12.50 -14.50 -16.74
CA PHE A 42 13.29 -15.72 -16.80
C PHE A 42 12.79 -16.73 -15.78
N ASN A 43 13.09 -17.99 -16.05
CA ASN A 43 12.96 -19.08 -15.09
C ASN A 43 14.16 -20.03 -15.23
N THR A 44 14.58 -20.61 -14.12
CA THR A 44 15.68 -21.57 -14.05
C THR A 44 15.61 -22.35 -12.74
N THR A 45 16.51 -23.30 -12.57
CA THR A 45 16.68 -24.04 -11.32
C THR A 45 18.13 -23.93 -10.87
N VAL A 46 18.36 -23.49 -9.63
CA VAL A 46 19.69 -23.35 -9.02
C VAL A 46 19.73 -24.17 -7.74
N GLY A 47 20.56 -25.21 -7.71
CA GLY A 47 20.75 -26.02 -6.49
C GLY A 47 19.48 -26.72 -5.98
N GLY A 48 18.55 -27.09 -6.87
CA GLY A 48 17.26 -27.70 -6.50
C GLY A 48 16.16 -26.70 -6.14
N THR A 49 16.48 -25.40 -6.07
CA THR A 49 15.51 -24.32 -5.91
C THR A 49 15.08 -23.82 -7.28
N ALA A 50 13.77 -23.80 -7.53
CA ALA A 50 13.22 -23.10 -8.70
C ALA A 50 13.37 -21.59 -8.46
N LEU A 51 13.95 -20.89 -9.43
CA LEU A 51 14.21 -19.46 -9.41
C LEU A 51 13.60 -18.83 -10.66
N SER A 52 12.70 -17.88 -10.49
CA SER A 52 12.14 -17.08 -11.58
C SER A 52 12.20 -15.60 -11.24
N GLY A 53 12.14 -14.75 -12.25
CA GLY A 53 12.03 -13.33 -12.05
C GLY A 53 11.45 -12.63 -13.26
N GLU A 54 10.88 -11.46 -13.01
CA GLU A 54 10.35 -10.58 -14.03
C GLU A 54 10.67 -9.13 -13.68
N ALA A 55 10.89 -8.32 -14.70
CA ALA A 55 11.01 -6.89 -14.57
C ALA A 55 10.31 -6.22 -15.76
N SER A 56 9.65 -5.10 -15.49
CA SER A 56 9.02 -4.26 -16.49
C SER A 56 9.46 -2.81 -16.35
N PHE A 57 9.55 -2.13 -17.48
CA PHE A 57 9.75 -0.70 -17.60
C PHE A 57 8.58 -0.10 -18.36
N THR A 58 7.96 0.90 -17.73
CA THR A 58 6.86 1.68 -18.28
C THR A 58 7.37 3.12 -18.41
N PRO A 59 7.79 3.57 -19.61
CA PRO A 59 8.04 4.99 -19.84
C PRO A 59 6.74 5.78 -19.68
N ASP A 60 6.85 7.00 -19.16
CA ASP A 60 5.73 7.92 -18.98
C ASP A 60 4.52 7.27 -18.27
N MET A 61 4.78 6.53 -17.19
CA MET A 61 3.72 5.87 -16.45
C MET A 61 2.86 6.91 -15.73
N PRO A 62 1.54 6.96 -15.96
CA PRO A 62 0.67 7.92 -15.30
C PRO A 62 0.46 7.49 -13.84
N LEU A 63 1.04 8.26 -12.92
CA LEU A 63 0.95 8.04 -11.48
C LEU A 63 0.06 9.10 -10.87
N ALA A 64 -0.94 8.67 -10.10
CA ALA A 64 -1.96 9.57 -9.59
C ALA A 64 -1.38 10.53 -8.55
N THR A 65 -1.77 11.81 -8.63
CA THR A 65 -1.53 12.77 -7.56
C THR A 65 -2.41 12.46 -6.35
N ASP A 66 -2.03 12.95 -5.19
CA ASP A 66 -2.79 12.77 -3.96
C ASP A 66 -4.15 13.48 -4.00
N PHE A 67 -5.18 12.79 -3.55
CA PHE A 67 -6.55 13.31 -3.56
C PHE A 67 -6.70 14.59 -2.72
N TYR A 68 -6.03 14.68 -1.56
CA TYR A 68 -6.12 15.87 -0.72
C TYR A 68 -5.38 17.05 -1.34
N GLU A 69 -4.32 16.79 -2.08
CA GLU A 69 -3.61 17.80 -2.87
C GLU A 69 -4.45 18.31 -4.03
N GLN A 70 -5.21 17.45 -4.71
CA GLN A 70 -6.15 17.88 -5.74
C GLN A 70 -7.25 18.79 -5.17
N LEU A 71 -7.80 18.46 -3.99
CA LEU A 71 -8.78 19.31 -3.31
C LEU A 71 -8.19 20.65 -2.86
N ALA A 72 -6.99 20.64 -2.30
CA ALA A 72 -6.28 21.85 -1.90
C ALA A 72 -5.97 22.76 -3.10
N SER A 73 -5.59 22.18 -4.25
CA SER A 73 -5.37 22.91 -5.50
C SER A 73 -6.62 23.64 -5.99
N ILE A 74 -7.81 23.05 -5.84
CA ILE A 74 -9.07 23.72 -6.16
C ILE A 74 -9.34 24.89 -5.19
N ALA A 75 -9.09 24.69 -3.89
CA ALA A 75 -9.22 25.78 -2.91
C ALA A 75 -8.28 26.95 -3.21
N ASP A 76 -7.05 26.66 -3.62
CA ASP A 76 -6.05 27.66 -4.03
C ASP A 76 -6.49 28.42 -5.29
N GLY A 77 -6.87 27.70 -6.36
CA GLY A 77 -7.23 28.31 -7.65
C GLY A 77 -8.56 29.06 -7.63
N THR A 78 -9.46 28.74 -6.71
CA THR A 78 -10.73 29.47 -6.51
C THR A 78 -10.60 30.65 -5.54
N GLY A 79 -9.45 30.84 -4.90
CA GLY A 79 -9.23 31.87 -3.89
C GLY A 79 -9.92 31.57 -2.55
N ALA A 80 -10.30 30.31 -2.28
CA ALA A 80 -10.89 29.89 -1.01
C ALA A 80 -9.84 29.79 0.11
N THR A 81 -8.57 29.53 -0.22
CA THR A 81 -7.49 29.30 0.76
C THR A 81 -7.27 30.45 1.76
N PRO A 82 -7.25 31.73 1.38
CA PRO A 82 -7.19 32.83 2.34
C PRO A 82 -8.34 32.84 3.34
N TYR A 83 -9.57 32.49 2.93
CA TYR A 83 -10.70 32.41 3.85
C TYR A 83 -10.56 31.25 4.84
N LEU A 84 -10.05 30.12 4.37
CA LEU A 84 -9.80 28.93 5.21
C LEU A 84 -8.67 29.15 6.20
N THR A 85 -7.65 29.91 5.83
CA THR A 85 -6.45 30.13 6.64
C THR A 85 -6.48 31.42 7.45
N GLY A 86 -7.59 32.18 7.41
CA GLY A 86 -7.67 33.50 8.04
C GLY A 86 -6.72 34.52 7.45
N GLY A 87 -6.34 34.36 6.17
CA GLY A 87 -5.42 35.22 5.44
C GLY A 87 -3.94 34.85 5.62
N ALA A 88 -3.61 33.82 6.40
CA ALA A 88 -2.23 33.40 6.61
C ALA A 88 -1.57 32.93 5.30
N TYR A 89 -2.33 32.22 4.45
CA TYR A 89 -1.81 31.61 3.23
C TYR A 89 -2.69 31.91 2.02
N THR A 90 -2.05 32.18 0.87
CA THR A 90 -2.71 32.31 -0.43
C THR A 90 -2.67 31.02 -1.24
N ARG A 91 -1.80 30.07 -0.86
CA ARG A 91 -1.65 28.75 -1.47
C ARG A 91 -1.24 27.72 -0.42
N TRP A 92 -1.77 26.50 -0.52
CA TRP A 92 -1.42 25.37 0.35
C TRP A 92 -0.97 24.13 -0.43
N SER A 93 -1.55 23.87 -1.60
CA SER A 93 -1.22 22.70 -2.41
C SER A 93 0.16 22.80 -3.04
N ARG A 94 0.83 21.65 -3.20
CA ARG A 94 2.02 21.52 -4.05
C ARG A 94 1.66 21.53 -5.54
N LEU A 95 0.41 21.21 -5.90
CA LEU A 95 -0.12 21.27 -7.27
C LEU A 95 -0.51 22.69 -7.67
N ALA A 96 -0.48 22.99 -8.97
CA ALA A 96 -0.95 24.27 -9.49
C ALA A 96 -2.42 24.52 -9.10
N GLY A 97 -2.78 25.76 -8.76
CA GLY A 97 -4.15 26.09 -8.37
C GLY A 97 -5.12 25.94 -9.55
N ALA A 98 -6.19 25.17 -9.37
CA ALA A 98 -7.20 24.95 -10.40
C ALA A 98 -8.26 26.06 -10.36
N ALA A 99 -8.25 26.94 -11.36
CA ALA A 99 -9.22 28.03 -11.47
C ALA A 99 -10.63 27.50 -11.84
N PRO A 100 -11.70 28.30 -11.70
CA PRO A 100 -13.04 27.91 -12.15
C PRO A 100 -13.05 27.43 -13.61
N GLY A 101 -13.51 26.20 -13.84
CA GLY A 101 -13.55 25.58 -15.17
C GLY A 101 -12.26 24.84 -15.57
N GLN A 102 -11.22 24.86 -14.74
CA GLN A 102 -10.02 24.05 -14.90
C GLN A 102 -10.06 22.80 -14.01
N SER A 103 -9.29 21.79 -14.39
CA SER A 103 -9.01 20.62 -13.57
C SER A 103 -7.78 20.82 -12.69
N SER A 104 -7.76 20.16 -11.53
CA SER A 104 -6.50 19.92 -10.83
C SER A 104 -5.66 18.89 -11.59
N VAL A 105 -4.34 18.89 -11.35
CA VAL A 105 -3.42 17.89 -11.92
C VAL A 105 -3.76 16.53 -11.30
N THR A 106 -4.23 15.59 -12.11
CA THR A 106 -4.71 14.27 -11.68
C THR A 106 -3.60 13.22 -11.59
N HIS A 107 -2.58 13.36 -12.44
CA HIS A 107 -1.46 12.45 -12.52
C HIS A 107 -0.17 13.16 -12.95
N VAL A 108 0.95 12.50 -12.75
CA VAL A 108 2.27 12.87 -13.26
C VAL A 108 2.83 11.65 -13.96
N ASP A 109 3.30 11.84 -15.20
CA ASP A 109 3.93 10.79 -15.98
C ASP A 109 5.39 10.64 -15.56
N LEU A 110 5.77 9.46 -15.08
CA LEU A 110 7.13 9.16 -14.64
C LEU A 110 7.61 7.81 -15.19
N ASP A 111 8.87 7.79 -15.59
CA ASP A 111 9.59 6.55 -15.93
C ASP A 111 9.60 5.60 -14.73
N THR A 112 8.96 4.43 -14.89
CA THR A 112 8.76 3.50 -13.78
C THR A 112 9.26 2.10 -14.11
N TRP A 113 10.08 1.55 -13.23
CA TRP A 113 10.50 0.16 -13.20
C TRP A 113 9.76 -0.60 -12.11
N GLN A 114 9.35 -1.82 -12.40
CA GLN A 114 8.80 -2.76 -11.43
C GLN A 114 9.43 -4.13 -11.65
N GLY A 115 9.58 -4.92 -10.60
CA GLY A 115 10.08 -6.27 -10.77
C GLY A 115 9.99 -7.10 -9.51
N GLN A 116 10.08 -8.42 -9.71
CA GLN A 116 10.06 -9.39 -8.63
C GLN A 116 10.92 -10.60 -8.96
N ILE A 117 11.41 -11.24 -7.91
CA ILE A 117 12.06 -12.55 -7.96
C ILE A 117 11.21 -13.50 -7.15
N THR A 118 11.08 -14.74 -7.60
CA THR A 118 10.41 -15.82 -6.88
C THR A 118 11.36 -16.99 -6.75
N THR A 119 11.55 -17.46 -5.52
CA THR A 119 12.21 -18.73 -5.24
C THR A 119 11.23 -19.71 -4.65
N ILE A 120 11.29 -20.97 -5.09
CA ILE A 120 10.52 -22.08 -4.55
C ILE A 120 11.48 -23.23 -4.30
N THR A 121 11.61 -23.65 -3.05
CA THR A 121 12.37 -24.82 -2.66
C THR A 121 11.43 -25.83 -2.04
N VAL A 122 11.42 -27.04 -2.59
CA VAL A 122 10.71 -28.19 -2.01
C VAL A 122 11.75 -29.07 -1.34
N PHE A 123 11.59 -29.26 -0.04
CA PHE A 123 12.43 -30.09 0.80
C PHE A 123 11.79 -31.44 1.05
N ASN A 124 12.58 -32.50 0.97
CA ASN A 124 12.19 -33.86 1.33
C ASN A 124 12.50 -34.12 2.81
N GLY A 125 11.89 -35.17 3.38
CA GLY A 125 12.07 -35.54 4.80
C GLY A 125 13.53 -35.78 5.24
N SER A 126 14.44 -36.01 4.30
CA SER A 126 15.89 -36.15 4.56
C SER A 126 16.62 -34.82 4.76
N ASP A 127 16.04 -33.70 4.33
CA ASP A 127 16.66 -32.38 4.36
C ASP A 127 16.67 -31.78 5.77
N PRO A 128 17.57 -30.81 6.05
CA PRO A 128 17.72 -30.24 7.39
C PRO A 128 16.43 -29.64 7.96
N LEU A 129 15.64 -28.95 7.12
CA LEU A 129 14.43 -28.26 7.57
C LEU A 129 13.32 -29.25 7.96
N PRO A 130 12.91 -30.21 7.10
CA PRO A 130 11.94 -31.23 7.51
C PRO A 130 12.38 -32.06 8.71
N LYS A 131 13.68 -32.40 8.84
CA LYS A 131 14.22 -33.05 10.04
C LYS A 131 14.06 -32.23 11.30
N LEU A 132 14.34 -30.92 11.23
CA LEU A 132 14.24 -30.01 12.38
C LEU A 132 12.81 -29.93 12.93
N ILE A 133 11.81 -29.93 12.05
CA ILE A 133 10.39 -29.82 12.41
C ILE A 133 9.65 -31.16 12.42
N HIS A 134 10.36 -32.27 12.21
CA HIS A 134 9.83 -33.64 12.11
C HIS A 134 8.69 -33.83 11.08
N SER A 135 8.77 -33.14 9.94
CA SER A 135 7.80 -33.26 8.84
C SER A 135 8.29 -34.18 7.73
N ASP A 136 7.39 -34.73 6.91
CA ASP A 136 7.71 -35.55 5.74
C ASP A 136 8.25 -34.73 4.56
N SER A 137 7.78 -33.49 4.42
CA SER A 137 8.25 -32.54 3.42
C SER A 137 7.98 -31.10 3.87
N ALA A 138 8.72 -30.16 3.31
CA ALA A 138 8.43 -28.74 3.48
C ALA A 138 8.58 -28.00 2.16
N THR A 139 7.86 -26.90 1.99
CA THR A 139 8.04 -25.97 0.87
C THR A 139 8.30 -24.59 1.42
N PHE A 140 9.33 -23.93 0.87
CA PHE A 140 9.65 -22.55 1.16
C PHE A 140 9.55 -21.73 -0.11
N VAL A 141 8.82 -20.62 -0.03
CA VAL A 141 8.67 -19.64 -1.10
C VAL A 141 9.15 -18.28 -0.60
N PHE A 142 9.92 -17.57 -1.41
CA PHE A 142 10.35 -16.20 -1.12
C PHE A 142 10.23 -15.33 -2.36
N ASN A 143 9.43 -14.27 -2.24
CA ASN A 143 9.04 -13.36 -3.32
C ASN A 143 9.37 -11.90 -2.99
N PRO A 144 10.64 -11.47 -3.06
CA PRO A 144 10.98 -10.05 -2.99
C PRO A 144 10.62 -9.34 -4.31
N GLY A 145 10.16 -8.10 -4.19
CA GLY A 145 9.89 -7.25 -5.34
C GLY A 145 10.04 -5.78 -5.02
N PHE A 146 10.07 -4.96 -6.07
CA PHE A 146 10.36 -3.53 -5.99
C PHE A 146 9.57 -2.72 -7.02
N VAL A 147 9.49 -1.43 -6.74
CA VAL A 147 9.03 -0.37 -7.64
C VAL A 147 10.04 0.77 -7.54
N TYR A 148 10.51 1.23 -8.71
CA TYR A 148 11.31 2.43 -8.85
C TYR A 148 10.63 3.38 -9.83
N ALA A 149 10.07 4.47 -9.32
CA ALA A 149 9.51 5.54 -10.15
C ALA A 149 10.43 6.75 -10.04
N LYS A 150 11.07 7.10 -11.16
CA LYS A 150 12.06 8.18 -11.19
C LYS A 150 11.40 9.49 -10.75
N ASP A 151 12.03 10.20 -9.81
CA ASP A 151 11.60 11.51 -9.31
C ASP A 151 10.25 11.53 -8.58
N ALA A 152 9.66 10.38 -8.23
CA ALA A 152 8.34 10.29 -7.61
C ALA A 152 8.20 11.11 -6.31
N GLY A 153 9.25 11.18 -5.49
CA GLY A 153 9.29 11.93 -4.24
C GLY A 153 9.32 13.45 -4.41
N LEU A 154 9.54 13.97 -5.62
CA LEU A 154 9.41 15.39 -5.93
C LEU A 154 7.95 15.83 -6.05
N TYR A 155 7.04 14.89 -6.30
CA TYR A 155 5.63 15.14 -6.56
C TYR A 155 4.74 14.66 -5.41
N PRO A 156 3.58 15.29 -5.18
CA PRO A 156 2.62 14.84 -4.19
C PRO A 156 1.81 13.65 -4.73
N LEU A 157 2.46 12.51 -4.96
CA LEU A 157 1.82 11.32 -5.52
C LEU A 157 1.08 10.50 -4.46
N SER A 158 -0.07 9.96 -4.86
CA SER A 158 -0.79 8.92 -4.13
C SER A 158 0.10 7.69 -3.95
N TYR A 159 -0.10 6.94 -2.86
CA TYR A 159 0.63 5.71 -2.60
C TYR A 159 -0.27 4.64 -1.99
N SER A 160 0.25 3.40 -1.89
CA SER A 160 -0.46 2.28 -1.26
C SER A 160 -0.54 2.41 0.26
N GLY A 161 -1.76 2.41 0.78
CA GLY A 161 -2.07 2.52 2.21
C GLY A 161 -3.11 3.59 2.48
N SER A 162 -3.31 3.90 3.76
CA SER A 162 -4.12 5.05 4.15
C SER A 162 -3.26 6.30 4.09
N ASN A 163 -3.81 7.38 3.54
CA ASN A 163 -3.35 8.74 3.77
C ASN A 163 -3.58 9.15 5.24
N GLY A 164 -2.88 8.49 6.16
CA GLY A 164 -2.90 8.78 7.57
C GLY A 164 -2.16 10.08 7.84
N GLY A 165 -2.88 11.18 8.07
CA GLY A 165 -2.25 12.46 8.44
C GLY A 165 -3.02 13.69 8.00
N LEU A 166 -3.85 13.58 6.96
CA LEU A 166 -4.73 14.68 6.53
C LEU A 166 -6.16 14.16 6.37
N ARG A 167 -6.84 13.88 7.48
CA ARG A 167 -8.20 13.31 7.45
C ARG A 167 -9.26 14.24 6.85
N ASN A 168 -8.95 15.52 6.63
CA ASN A 168 -9.85 16.48 6.00
C ASN A 168 -9.07 17.77 5.70
N TYR A 169 -9.15 18.34 4.49
CA TYR A 169 -8.53 19.64 4.18
C TYR A 169 -9.12 20.80 5.03
N TYR A 170 -10.39 20.70 5.42
CA TYR A 170 -11.03 21.61 6.37
C TYR A 170 -10.66 21.33 7.84
N ALA A 171 -10.26 20.10 8.21
CA ALA A 171 -9.87 19.77 9.59
C ALA A 171 -8.36 19.81 9.84
N ALA A 172 -7.53 19.72 8.79
CA ALA A 172 -6.09 20.01 8.85
C ALA A 172 -5.84 21.43 9.40
N TYR A 173 -6.73 22.35 9.05
CA TYR A 173 -6.77 23.69 9.61
C TYR A 173 -6.98 23.74 11.14
N TYR A 174 -7.73 22.79 11.73
CA TYR A 174 -8.02 22.76 13.18
C TYR A 174 -7.02 21.93 13.99
N ILE A 175 -6.22 21.06 13.36
CA ILE A 175 -5.44 20.03 14.07
C ILE A 175 -3.93 20.13 13.81
N THR A 176 -3.45 20.82 12.77
CA THR A 176 -2.01 20.79 12.48
C THR A 176 -1.45 22.08 11.89
N PRO A 177 -0.40 22.66 12.52
CA PRO A 177 0.40 23.72 11.93
C PRO A 177 1.34 23.17 10.82
N ASP A 178 1.21 23.82 9.66
CA ASP A 178 2.27 24.45 8.85
C ASP A 178 2.93 23.82 7.61
N TYR A 179 2.72 24.54 6.49
CA TYR A 179 3.64 24.79 5.37
C TYR A 179 4.70 25.89 5.71
N TYR A 180 4.74 26.42 6.95
CA TYR A 180 5.62 27.53 7.39
C TYR A 180 6.47 27.29 8.67
N GLY A 181 6.70 26.03 9.06
CA GLY A 181 7.77 25.71 10.03
C GLY A 181 7.36 25.10 11.37
N ASN A 182 6.29 24.28 11.42
CA ASN A 182 6.08 23.38 12.54
C ASN A 182 6.35 21.93 12.13
N ALA A 183 7.26 21.26 12.85
CA ALA A 183 7.90 20.00 12.48
C ALA A 183 7.00 18.76 12.59
N ASN A 184 5.67 18.91 12.60
CA ASN A 184 4.76 17.79 12.83
C ASN A 184 3.72 17.69 11.71
N GLN A 185 4.06 16.83 10.74
CA GLN A 185 3.23 16.22 9.69
C GLN A 185 3.36 16.83 8.29
N ASN A 186 4.55 16.66 7.69
CA ASN A 186 4.72 16.69 6.24
C ASN A 186 3.71 15.73 5.58
N GLY A 187 2.98 16.20 4.56
CA GLY A 187 2.22 15.33 3.68
C GLY A 187 3.09 14.15 3.26
N VAL A 188 2.60 12.93 3.50
CA VAL A 188 3.32 11.72 3.16
C VAL A 188 2.86 11.27 1.79
N TYR A 189 3.80 11.19 0.87
CA TYR A 189 3.56 10.82 -0.53
C TYR A 189 4.35 9.56 -0.90
N ALA A 190 4.14 9.12 -2.13
CA ALA A 190 4.98 8.10 -2.73
C ALA A 190 6.46 8.48 -2.73
N THR A 191 7.32 7.47 -2.81
CA THR A 191 8.78 7.63 -2.85
C THR A 191 9.34 7.02 -4.12
N ASP A 192 10.49 7.50 -4.55
CA ASP A 192 11.17 7.01 -5.77
C ASP A 192 11.40 5.51 -5.75
N TRP A 193 11.90 4.97 -4.63
CA TRP A 193 12.16 3.55 -4.46
C TRP A 193 11.28 2.97 -3.37
N SER A 194 10.63 1.84 -3.66
CA SER A 194 9.91 1.05 -2.67
C SER A 194 10.09 -0.43 -2.93
N TRP A 195 10.17 -1.22 -1.86
CA TRP A 195 10.33 -2.66 -1.99
C TRP A 195 9.82 -3.38 -0.75
N GLY A 196 9.50 -4.66 -0.95
CA GLY A 196 9.05 -5.55 0.08
C GLY A 196 9.21 -6.99 -0.35
N PHE A 197 8.74 -7.91 0.49
CA PHE A 197 8.69 -9.31 0.13
C PHE A 197 7.47 -10.00 0.72
N THR A 198 7.10 -11.12 0.10
CA THR A 198 6.19 -12.11 0.67
C THR A 198 6.90 -13.46 0.72
N THR A 199 6.76 -14.17 1.83
CA THR A 199 7.30 -15.51 2.01
C THR A 199 6.22 -16.46 2.51
N LEU A 200 6.36 -17.72 2.16
CA LEU A 200 5.51 -18.81 2.64
C LEU A 200 6.41 -19.98 3.04
N LEU A 201 6.14 -20.54 4.21
CA LEU A 201 6.66 -21.81 4.67
C LEU A 201 5.48 -22.74 4.92
N SER A 202 5.45 -23.89 4.25
CA SER A 202 4.49 -24.95 4.53
C SER A 202 5.21 -26.26 4.81
N ALA A 203 4.64 -27.09 5.67
CA ALA A 203 5.13 -28.43 5.92
C ALA A 203 4.00 -29.44 5.72
N THR A 204 4.33 -30.70 5.51
CA THR A 204 3.37 -31.80 5.40
C THR A 204 3.75 -32.90 6.38
N TYR A 205 2.78 -33.33 7.17
CA TYR A 205 2.88 -34.45 8.10
C TYR A 205 1.88 -35.51 7.68
N ASN A 206 2.39 -36.62 7.19
CA ASN A 206 1.62 -37.79 6.80
C ASN A 206 1.47 -38.70 8.01
N ASN A 207 0.23 -39.02 8.34
CA ASN A 207 -0.13 -39.83 9.49
C ASN A 207 0.56 -39.45 10.81
N PRO A 208 0.51 -38.17 11.22
CA PRO A 208 1.15 -37.73 12.45
C PRO A 208 0.57 -38.52 13.64
N TRP A 209 1.47 -38.99 14.51
CA TRP A 209 1.13 -39.84 15.65
C TRP A 209 0.43 -41.16 15.28
N GLY A 210 0.56 -41.62 14.04
CA GLY A 210 -0.08 -42.85 13.55
C GLY A 210 -1.58 -42.70 13.25
N LEU A 211 -2.12 -41.48 13.27
CA LEU A 211 -3.49 -41.20 12.90
C LEU A 211 -3.62 -41.13 11.37
N PRO A 212 -4.71 -41.62 10.75
CA PRO A 212 -4.90 -41.61 9.30
C PRO A 212 -5.24 -40.21 8.72
N ILE A 213 -4.58 -39.16 9.20
CA ILE A 213 -4.78 -37.77 8.80
C ILE A 213 -3.51 -37.23 8.14
N THR A 214 -3.66 -36.28 7.22
CA THR A 214 -2.53 -35.46 6.76
C THR A 214 -2.71 -34.06 7.31
N LEU A 215 -1.70 -33.52 7.97
CA LEU A 215 -1.69 -32.15 8.46
C LEU A 215 -0.68 -31.32 7.67
N SER A 216 -1.08 -30.13 7.24
CA SER A 216 -0.23 -29.21 6.49
C SER A 216 -0.29 -27.81 7.10
N PRO A 217 0.54 -27.51 8.11
CA PRO A 217 0.67 -26.17 8.64
C PRO A 217 1.32 -25.23 7.60
N VAL A 218 0.89 -23.98 7.62
CA VAL A 218 1.36 -22.92 6.71
C VAL A 218 1.62 -21.65 7.51
N LEU A 219 2.77 -21.02 7.28
CA LEU A 219 3.12 -19.69 7.73
C LEU A 219 3.36 -18.82 6.50
N GLN A 220 2.64 -17.71 6.39
CA GLN A 220 2.88 -16.68 5.38
C GLN A 220 3.27 -15.38 6.08
N PHE A 221 4.26 -14.69 5.55
CA PHE A 221 4.67 -13.38 6.06
C PHE A 221 4.96 -12.43 4.91
N SER A 222 4.47 -11.20 5.02
CA SER A 222 4.72 -10.12 4.08
C SER A 222 5.21 -8.88 4.82
N ASP A 223 6.16 -8.17 4.23
CA ASP A 223 6.74 -6.96 4.81
C ASP A 223 7.09 -5.94 3.73
N GLY A 224 6.52 -4.74 3.83
CA GLY A 224 6.99 -3.57 3.10
C GLY A 224 8.21 -2.98 3.78
N ILE A 225 9.40 -3.18 3.23
CA ILE A 225 10.66 -2.83 3.91
C ILE A 225 10.95 -1.34 3.83
N GLN A 226 10.79 -0.76 2.65
CA GLN A 226 11.14 0.63 2.40
C GLN A 226 10.22 1.26 1.37
N GLY A 227 10.07 2.57 1.50
CA GLY A 227 9.37 3.38 0.53
C GLY A 227 7.87 3.17 0.53
N ARG A 228 7.21 3.86 -0.39
CA ARG A 228 5.77 3.82 -0.64
C ARG A 228 5.57 3.83 -2.15
N SER A 229 5.04 2.74 -2.69
CA SER A 229 4.87 2.61 -4.14
C SER A 229 3.82 3.60 -4.64
N PRO A 230 4.10 4.35 -5.72
CA PRO A 230 3.12 5.28 -6.31
C PRO A 230 1.87 4.56 -6.81
N GLY A 231 0.69 5.02 -6.41
CA GLY A 231 -0.59 4.43 -6.81
C GLY A 231 -1.14 4.97 -8.14
N PRO A 232 -2.15 4.32 -8.74
CA PRO A 232 -2.70 3.00 -8.39
C PRO A 232 -2.03 1.85 -9.15
N ASN A 233 -1.13 2.16 -10.09
CA ASN A 233 -0.69 1.22 -11.12
C ASN A 233 0.56 0.38 -10.75
N THR A 234 1.02 0.42 -9.49
CA THR A 234 2.24 -0.27 -9.05
C THR A 234 2.03 -1.28 -7.93
N ALA A 235 3.05 -2.11 -7.64
CA ALA A 235 3.02 -3.25 -6.71
C ALA A 235 2.68 -2.96 -5.23
N GLY A 236 2.36 -1.71 -4.88
CA GLY A 236 1.65 -1.39 -3.63
C GLY A 236 2.44 -1.57 -2.34
N TYR A 237 3.77 -1.56 -2.36
CA TYR A 237 4.61 -1.65 -1.16
C TYR A 237 4.47 -0.38 -0.29
N SER A 238 4.41 -0.57 1.03
CA SER A 238 4.33 0.54 1.99
C SER A 238 5.18 0.24 3.22
N LYS A 239 6.10 1.15 3.54
CA LYS A 239 7.09 0.95 4.61
C LYS A 239 6.44 0.57 5.94
N GLY A 240 6.90 -0.55 6.48
CA GLY A 240 6.52 -1.10 7.78
C GLY A 240 5.18 -1.82 7.78
N MET A 241 4.41 -1.81 6.68
CA MET A 241 3.16 -2.55 6.59
C MET A 241 3.47 -4.05 6.51
N LYS A 242 3.00 -4.80 7.50
CA LYS A 242 3.27 -6.23 7.66
C LYS A 242 1.98 -7.02 7.75
N THR A 243 2.04 -8.24 7.24
CA THR A 243 0.96 -9.23 7.37
C THR A 243 1.58 -10.57 7.72
N ALA A 244 1.04 -11.24 8.74
CA ALA A 244 1.40 -12.60 9.08
C ALA A 244 0.15 -13.47 9.10
N THR A 245 0.19 -14.61 8.41
CA THR A 245 -0.88 -15.60 8.43
C THR A 245 -0.32 -16.93 8.91
N VAL A 246 -0.98 -17.51 9.91
CA VAL A 246 -0.72 -18.88 10.37
C VAL A 246 -1.94 -19.71 10.06
N GLY A 247 -1.75 -20.86 9.44
CA GLY A 247 -2.83 -21.76 9.06
C GLY A 247 -2.47 -23.23 9.28
N LEU A 248 -3.51 -24.04 9.38
CA LEU A 248 -3.44 -25.49 9.44
C LEU A 248 -4.48 -26.06 8.50
N ASN A 249 -4.02 -26.82 7.52
CA ASN A 249 -4.87 -27.62 6.65
C ASN A 249 -4.85 -29.08 7.12
N GLY A 250 -5.98 -29.76 7.04
CA GLY A 250 -6.12 -31.15 7.41
C GLY A 250 -6.91 -31.91 6.37
N THR A 251 -6.46 -33.11 6.03
CA THR A 251 -7.23 -34.04 5.19
C THR A 251 -7.40 -35.39 5.89
N TYR A 252 -8.61 -35.92 5.83
CA TYR A 252 -8.99 -37.22 6.37
C TYR A 252 -9.95 -37.89 5.40
N GLN A 253 -9.49 -38.89 4.66
CA GLN A 253 -10.27 -39.54 3.61
C GLN A 253 -10.86 -38.50 2.62
N GLN A 254 -12.18 -38.39 2.54
CA GLN A 254 -12.90 -37.43 1.70
C GLN A 254 -13.09 -36.04 2.34
N TRP A 255 -12.72 -35.87 3.62
CA TRP A 255 -12.87 -34.62 4.35
C TRP A 255 -11.60 -33.76 4.22
N THR A 256 -11.79 -32.49 3.93
CA THR A 256 -10.73 -31.48 3.97
C THR A 256 -11.18 -30.32 4.83
N GLY A 257 -10.34 -29.92 5.79
CA GLY A 257 -10.59 -28.77 6.65
C GLY A 257 -9.42 -27.79 6.62
N SER A 258 -9.71 -26.51 6.82
CA SER A 258 -8.69 -25.49 7.05
C SER A 258 -9.07 -24.55 8.18
N LEU A 259 -8.07 -24.12 8.94
CA LEU A 259 -8.15 -23.08 9.94
C LEU A 259 -7.00 -22.10 9.69
N SER A 260 -7.26 -20.80 9.69
CA SER A 260 -6.22 -19.79 9.56
C SER A 260 -6.52 -18.53 10.35
N TYR A 261 -5.48 -17.86 10.81
CA TYR A 261 -5.54 -16.54 11.43
C TYR A 261 -4.58 -15.60 10.70
N THR A 262 -5.05 -14.40 10.35
CA THR A 262 -4.24 -13.36 9.71
C THR A 262 -4.19 -12.13 10.59
N ASN A 263 -2.98 -11.64 10.84
CA ASN A 263 -2.71 -10.42 11.59
C ASN A 263 -2.04 -9.37 10.69
N TYR A 264 -2.57 -8.13 10.75
CA TYR A 264 -2.01 -6.95 10.09
C TYR A 264 -1.40 -6.01 11.12
N PHE A 265 -0.13 -5.68 10.95
CA PHE A 265 0.62 -4.88 11.93
C PHE A 265 1.68 -4.01 11.27
N GLY A 266 2.27 -3.12 12.06
CA GLY A 266 3.27 -2.15 11.56
C GLY A 266 2.67 -1.11 10.62
N GLY A 267 3.51 -0.25 10.05
CA GLY A 267 3.10 0.82 9.13
C GLY A 267 2.46 2.05 9.81
N GLY A 268 2.23 1.98 11.13
CA GLY A 268 1.72 3.08 11.94
C GLY A 268 0.38 3.60 11.42
N TRP A 269 0.18 4.91 11.46
CA TRP A 269 -1.04 5.58 10.99
C TRP A 269 -1.36 5.37 9.50
N TYR A 270 -0.40 4.88 8.71
CA TYR A 270 -0.52 4.67 7.28
C TYR A 270 -1.05 3.28 6.91
N ASN A 271 -1.10 2.36 7.86
CA ASN A 271 -1.68 1.04 7.68
C ASN A 271 -3.14 1.02 8.14
N SER A 272 -4.08 1.18 7.21
CA SER A 272 -5.54 1.07 7.48
C SER A 272 -6.01 -0.34 7.79
N LEU A 273 -5.19 -1.34 7.53
CA LEU A 273 -5.46 -2.73 7.87
C LEU A 273 -5.06 -3.05 9.31
N THR A 274 -4.32 -2.18 10.00
CA THR A 274 -4.07 -2.34 11.43
C THR A 274 -5.41 -2.51 12.14
N ASP A 275 -5.53 -3.55 12.98
CA ASP A 275 -6.76 -3.92 13.71
C ASP A 275 -7.88 -4.53 12.83
N ARG A 276 -7.56 -4.98 11.61
CA ARG A 276 -8.47 -5.74 10.73
C ARG A 276 -8.09 -7.22 10.64
N ASP A 277 -7.66 -7.76 11.77
CA ASP A 277 -7.31 -9.17 11.89
C ASP A 277 -8.55 -10.05 11.74
N PHE A 278 -8.37 -11.27 11.22
CA PHE A 278 -9.47 -12.20 11.06
C PHE A 278 -9.03 -13.65 11.15
N ALA A 279 -9.97 -14.51 11.55
CA ALA A 279 -9.86 -15.96 11.48
C ALA A 279 -10.80 -16.49 10.39
N ALA A 280 -10.37 -17.56 9.73
CA ALA A 280 -11.18 -18.26 8.73
C ALA A 280 -11.16 -19.77 9.02
N VAL A 281 -12.32 -20.40 8.81
CA VAL A 281 -12.52 -21.85 8.94
C VAL A 281 -13.26 -22.34 7.71
N SER A 282 -12.79 -23.44 7.11
CA SER A 282 -13.50 -24.12 6.04
C SER A 282 -13.53 -25.63 6.26
N LEU A 283 -14.60 -26.26 5.81
CA LEU A 283 -14.79 -27.71 5.83
C LEU A 283 -15.45 -28.13 4.51
N SER A 284 -14.89 -29.14 3.85
CA SER A 284 -15.42 -29.69 2.59
C SER A 284 -15.40 -31.22 2.63
N TYR A 285 -16.33 -31.83 1.90
CA TYR A 285 -16.45 -33.27 1.73
C TYR A 285 -16.60 -33.60 0.24
N SER A 286 -15.78 -34.51 -0.28
CA SER A 286 -15.86 -34.98 -1.67
C SER A 286 -16.58 -36.33 -1.73
N PHE A 287 -17.68 -36.41 -2.48
CA PHE A 287 -18.43 -37.66 -2.71
C PHE A 287 -17.97 -38.40 -3.97
#